data_AF-A0A444W9U2-F1
#
_entry.id   AF-A0A444W9U2-F1
#
_cell.length_a   1.000
_cell.length_b   1.000
_cell.length_c   1.000
_cell.angle_alpha   90.00
_cell.angle_beta   90.00
_cell.angle_gamma   90.00
#
_symmetry.space_group_name_H-M   'P 1'
#
loop_
_entity.id
_entity.type
_entity.pdbx_description
1 polymer ?
#
loop_
_entity_poly.entity_id
_entity_poly.type
_entity_poly.pdbx_seq_one_letter_code
_entity_poly.pdbx_strand_id
1 'polypeptide(L)'
;MRAYWSFFFRVNLFNVIASAIASVNMIIWFPVLLCTFGLAVGFYGFYYFYKNEFYLYHNLGFSKLKLGVMTFAINAAIALPLLIIISLL
;
A
#
# COMPACT_ATOMS: atom_id res chain seq x y z
N MET A 1 -6.96 -8.45 14.73
CA MET A 1 -6.73 -8.60 13.26
C MET A 1 -7.62 -7.70 12.41
N ARG A 2 -8.92 -7.54 12.69
CA ARG A 2 -9.83 -6.67 11.89
C ARG A 2 -9.37 -5.21 11.72
N ALA A 3 -8.81 -4.58 12.75
CA ALA A 3 -8.35 -3.20 12.69
C ALA A 3 -7.24 -2.99 11.64
N TYR A 4 -6.23 -3.87 11.62
CA TYR A 4 -5.15 -3.81 10.63
C TYR A 4 -5.67 -3.95 9.20
N TRP A 5 -6.64 -4.83 8.97
CA TRP A 5 -7.25 -4.98 7.64
C TRP A 5 -7.95 -3.69 7.18
N SER A 6 -8.64 -2.97 8.07
CA SER A 6 -9.23 -1.68 7.72
C SER A 6 -8.17 -0.66 7.31
N PHE A 7 -7.07 -0.58 8.07
CA PHE A 7 -5.90 0.24 7.71
C PHE A 7 -5.35 -0.14 6.33
N PHE A 8 -5.09 -1.43 6.12
CA PHE A 8 -4.52 -1.97 4.90
C PHE A 8 -5.37 -1.62 3.66
N PHE A 9 -6.69 -1.81 3.73
CA PHE A 9 -7.57 -1.48 2.60
C PHE A 9 -7.63 0.02 2.31
N ARG A 10 -7.62 0.88 3.34
CA ARG A 10 -7.65 2.34 3.14
C ARG A 10 -6.37 2.85 2.50
N VAL A 11 -5.21 2.39 2.99
CA VAL A 11 -3.91 2.74 2.39
C VAL A 11 -3.83 2.20 0.96
N ASN A 12 -4.27 0.96 0.74
CA ASN A 12 -4.16 0.35 -0.58
C ASN A 12 -5.13 0.91 -1.62
N LEU A 13 -6.28 1.46 -1.21
CA LEU A 13 -7.17 2.18 -2.13
C LEU A 13 -6.41 3.31 -2.85
N PHE A 14 -5.74 4.16 -2.08
CA PHE A 14 -4.93 5.25 -2.62
C PHE A 14 -3.69 4.73 -3.37
N ASN A 15 -3.04 3.69 -2.85
CA ASN A 15 -1.86 3.08 -3.49
C ASN A 15 -2.16 2.54 -4.88
N VAL A 16 -3.22 1.74 -5.02
CA VAL A 16 -3.61 1.11 -6.28
C VAL A 16 -3.95 2.17 -7.32
N ILE A 17 -4.72 3.20 -6.94
CA ILE A 17 -5.07 4.30 -7.85
C ILE A 17 -3.80 5.04 -8.31
N ALA A 18 -2.91 5.41 -7.38
CA ALA A 18 -1.67 6.11 -7.71
C ALA A 18 -0.74 5.27 -8.59
N SER A 19 -0.60 3.98 -8.29
CA SER A 19 0.22 3.04 -9.06
C SER A 19 -0.33 2.84 -10.46
N ALA A 20 -1.66 2.68 -10.59
CA ALA A 20 -2.31 2.50 -11.88
C ALA A 20 -2.14 3.72 -12.79
N ILE A 21 -2.31 4.93 -12.24
CA ILE A 21 -2.11 6.18 -12.99
C ILE A 21 -0.65 6.32 -13.42
N ALA A 22 0.30 6.00 -12.53
CA ALA A 22 1.72 6.08 -12.84
C ALA A 22 2.21 5.03 -13.85
N SER A 23 1.54 3.87 -13.95
CA SER A 23 1.90 2.78 -14.87
C SER A 23 1.14 2.81 -16.21
N VAL A 24 0.34 3.84 -16.51
CA VAL A 24 -0.53 3.87 -17.72
C VAL A 24 0.24 3.59 -19.01
N ASN A 25 1.43 4.18 -19.17
CA ASN A 25 2.23 4.01 -20.38
C ASN A 25 3.03 2.71 -20.40
N MET A 26 3.25 2.08 -19.24
CA MET A 26 4.04 0.85 -19.13
C MET A 26 3.55 0.00 -17.94
N ILE A 27 2.65 -0.94 -18.22
CA ILE A 27 1.98 -1.75 -17.21
C ILE A 27 2.94 -2.63 -16.38
N ILE A 28 4.09 -2.99 -16.94
CA ILE A 28 5.13 -3.77 -16.23
C ILE A 28 5.67 -3.07 -14.99
N TRP A 29 5.56 -1.74 -14.91
CA TRP A 29 5.96 -0.97 -13.74
C TRP A 29 4.90 -0.96 -12.63
N PHE A 30 3.66 -1.36 -12.91
CA PHE A 30 2.59 -1.36 -11.91
C PHE A 30 2.97 -2.09 -10.60
N PRO A 31 3.52 -3.31 -10.62
CA PRO A 31 3.89 -4.01 -9.38
C PRO A 31 5.01 -3.31 -8.62
N VAL A 32 5.98 -2.74 -9.34
CA VAL A 32 7.09 -1.98 -8.75
C VAL A 32 6.57 -0.72 -8.07
N LEU A 33 5.67 0.00 -8.74
CA LEU A 33 5.04 1.22 -8.23
C LEU A 33 4.15 0.93 -7.03
N LEU A 34 3.46 -0.21 -7.01
CA LEU A 34 2.61 -0.66 -5.90
C LEU A 34 3.38 -0.84 -4.57
N CYS A 35 4.66 -1.18 -4.64
CA CYS A 35 5.54 -1.35 -3.49
C CYS A 35 6.36 -0.10 -3.15
N THR A 36 6.43 0.88 -4.06
CA THR A 36 7.29 2.06 -3.92
C THR A 36 6.45 3.34 -3.89
N PHE A 37 6.33 4.03 -5.03
CA PHE A 37 5.67 5.33 -5.15
C PHE A 37 4.21 5.28 -4.71
N GLY A 38 3.44 4.31 -5.19
CA GLY A 38 2.04 4.18 -4.83
C GLY A 38 1.86 3.94 -3.34
N LEU A 39 2.73 3.14 -2.71
CA LEU A 39 2.68 2.90 -1.27
C LEU A 39 2.90 4.20 -0.49
N ALA A 40 3.86 5.03 -0.92
CA ALA A 40 4.10 6.35 -0.33
C ALA A 40 2.87 7.26 -0.45
N VAL A 41 2.23 7.31 -1.63
CA VAL A 41 0.98 8.04 -1.84
C VAL A 41 -0.15 7.46 -0.97
N GLY A 42 -0.20 6.14 -0.79
CA GLY A 42 -1.16 5.47 0.07
C GLY A 42 -1.05 5.90 1.53
N PHE A 43 0.17 5.93 2.06
CA PHE A 43 0.44 6.45 3.41
C PHE A 43 0.10 7.93 3.53
N TYR A 44 0.42 8.74 2.51
CA TYR A 44 0.11 10.15 2.50
C TYR A 44 -1.40 10.41 2.50
N GLY A 45 -2.16 9.72 1.65
CA GLY A 45 -3.61 9.78 1.61
C GLY A 45 -4.23 9.37 2.94
N PHE A 46 -3.76 8.27 3.53
CA PHE A 46 -4.21 7.86 4.86
C PHE A 46 -3.88 8.90 5.93
N TYR A 47 -2.68 9.48 5.90
CA TYR A 47 -2.29 10.53 6.84
C TYR A 47 -3.12 11.80 6.69
N TYR A 48 -3.50 12.18 5.48
CA TYR A 48 -4.30 13.38 5.25
C TYR A 48 -5.77 13.19 5.68
N PHE A 49 -6.41 12.09 5.26
CA PHE A 49 -7.85 11.88 5.49
C PHE A 49 -8.17 11.18 6.83
N TYR A 50 -7.27 10.35 7.35
CA TYR A 50 -7.50 9.49 8.51
C TYR A 50 -6.48 9.69 9.62
N LYS A 51 -5.89 10.90 9.72
CA LYS A 51 -4.89 11.24 10.75
C LYS A 51 -5.32 10.84 12.16
N ASN A 52 -6.59 11.04 12.49
CA ASN A 52 -7.14 10.75 13.81
C ASN A 52 -7.16 9.25 14.13
N GLU A 53 -7.29 8.38 13.12
CA GLU A 53 -7.27 6.93 13.32
C GLU A 53 -5.88 6.43 13.73
N PHE A 54 -4.80 7.16 13.44
CA PHE A 54 -3.46 6.77 13.90
C PHE A 54 -3.35 6.67 15.42
N TYR A 55 -4.08 7.51 16.17
CA TYR A 55 -4.10 7.43 17.63
C TYR A 55 -4.75 6.13 18.10
N LEU A 56 -5.80 5.68 17.40
CA LEU A 56 -6.45 4.40 17.69
C LEU A 56 -5.48 3.23 17.45
N TYR A 57 -4.75 3.22 16.33
CA TYR A 57 -3.77 2.17 16.05
C TYR A 57 -2.60 2.19 17.06
N HIS A 58 -2.18 3.38 17.49
CA HIS A 58 -1.16 3.53 18.52
C HIS A 58 -1.63 2.96 19.86
N ASN A 59 -2.86 3.23 20.27
CA ASN A 59 -3.46 2.67 21.49
C ASN A 59 -3.61 1.14 21.44
N LEU A 60 -3.72 0.57 20.23
CA LEU A 60 -3.70 -0.88 20.00
C LEU A 60 -2.28 -1.48 19.96
N GLY A 61 -1.24 -0.68 20.20
CA GLY A 61 0.15 -1.13 20.21
C GLY A 61 0.81 -1.22 18.83
N PHE A 62 0.20 -0.65 17.78
CA PHE A 62 0.81 -0.57 16.47
C PHE A 62 1.56 0.76 16.28
N SER A 63 2.86 0.68 15.99
CA SER A 63 3.62 1.85 15.54
C SER A 63 3.38 2.13 14.06
N LYS A 64 3.53 3.39 13.63
CA LYS A 64 3.42 3.78 12.21
C LYS A 64 4.36 2.97 11.32
N LEU A 65 5.58 2.73 11.79
CA LEU A 65 6.58 1.94 11.08
C LEU A 65 6.14 0.49 10.94
N LYS A 66 5.59 -0.12 12.01
CA LYS A 66 5.07 -1.49 11.96
C LYS A 66 3.92 -1.64 10.95
N LEU A 67 2.98 -0.69 10.93
CA LEU A 67 1.91 -0.63 9.91
C LEU A 67 2.48 -0.48 8.49
N GLY A 68 3.49 0.38 8.35
CA GLY A 68 4.39 0.54 7.20
C GLY A 68 4.87 -0.77 6.63
N VAL A 69 5.72 -1.44 7.40
CA VAL A 69 6.42 -2.66 7.02
C VAL A 69 5.44 -3.81 6.75
N MET A 70 4.38 -3.95 7.56
CA MET A 70 3.37 -4.98 7.32
C MET A 70 2.62 -4.76 5.99
N THR A 71 2.27 -3.50 5.67
CA THR A 71 1.58 -3.18 4.40
C THR A 71 2.51 -3.41 3.22
N PHE A 72 3.78 -2.99 3.33
CA PHE A 72 4.80 -3.28 2.33
C PHE A 72 4.99 -4.78 2.11
N ALA A 73 5.09 -5.58 3.17
CA ALA A 73 5.31 -7.02 3.06
C ALA A 73 4.16 -7.72 2.33
N ILE A 74 2.90 -7.36 2.63
CA ILE A 74 1.74 -7.93 1.93
C ILE A 74 1.72 -7.47 0.47
N ASN A 75 1.96 -6.18 0.22
CA ASN A 75 2.00 -5.66 -1.15
C ASN A 75 3.13 -6.30 -1.96
N ALA A 76 4.30 -6.52 -1.38
CA ALA A 76 5.42 -7.21 -2.02
C ALA A 76 5.09 -8.68 -2.32
N ALA A 77 4.42 -9.37 -1.39
CA ALA A 77 3.95 -10.74 -1.61
C ALA A 77 2.95 -10.85 -2.76
N ILE A 78 2.17 -9.80 -3.04
CA ILE A 78 1.24 -9.72 -4.18
C ILE A 78 1.98 -9.25 -5.45
N ALA A 79 2.85 -8.25 -5.33
CA ALA A 79 3.52 -7.61 -6.45
C ALA A 79 4.55 -8.54 -7.12
N LEU A 80 5.28 -9.35 -6.34
CA LEU A 80 6.26 -10.30 -6.88
C LEU A 80 5.67 -11.31 -7.89
N PRO A 81 4.62 -12.08 -7.55
CA PRO A 81 4.01 -12.98 -8.54
C PRO A 81 3.38 -12.21 -9.70
N LEU A 82 2.81 -11.02 -9.45
CA LEU A 82 2.22 -10.20 -10.49
C LEU A 82 3.26 -9.68 -11.50
N LEU A 83 4.45 -9.30 -11.01
CA LEU A 83 5.59 -8.91 -11.84
C LEU A 83 6.04 -10.06 -12.74
N ILE A 84 6.17 -11.26 -12.18
CA ILE A 84 6.56 -12.46 -12.94
C ILE A 84 5.54 -12.74 -14.04
N ILE A 85 4.24 -12.72 -13.71
CA ILE A 85 3.16 -12.97 -14.68
C ILE A 85 3.20 -11.94 -15.82
N ILE A 86 3.30 -10.64 -15.50
CA ILE A 86 3.33 -9.58 -16.51
C ILE A 86 4.61 -9.66 -17.35
N SER A 87 5.73 -10.08 -16.79
CA SER A 87 7.00 -10.22 -17.54
C SER A 87 7.03 -11.40 -18.51
N LEU A 88 6.14 -12.38 -18.33
CA LEU A 88 6.02 -13.57 -19.19
C LEU A 88 4.94 -13.42 -20.28
N LEU A 89 4.14 -12.34 -20.23
CA LEU A 89 3.13 -11.97 -21.22
C LEU A 89 3.75 -11.12 -22.34
#